data_AF-A0A3M0WR52-F1
#
_entry.id   AF-A0A3M0WR52-F1
#
_cell.length_a   1.000
_cell.length_b   1.000
_cell.length_c   1.000
_cell.angle_alpha   90.00
_cell.angle_beta   90.00
_cell.angle_gamma   90.00
#
_symmetry.space_group_name_H-M   'P 1'
#
loop_
_entity.id
_entity.type
_entity.pdbx_description
1 polymer ?
#
loop_
_entity_poly.entity_id
_entity_poly.type
_entity_poly.pdbx_seq_one_letter_code
_entity_poly.pdbx_strand_id
1 'polypeptide(L)'
;ASMATVNGVPLAGVLLTSGIEPHPEIMKLCQQAFAQGLPLMLLEQDTYQSASLLREFNPEVALDDIERIEWVMDSVARNLDMVWLQERLATGRELRLSPPAFRYLLTSRARAAKKRIVLPEGDEPRTIQAAITCHERRIAQCVLIGERAEINRVASAVGMVIPEDMEIIEPTDAVRQKYVAPMVELRKHKGLTEPAAMMQLEDNVVLGTMMLALGEVDGLVSGAVHTTANTVRPALQLIKTSPDAKLVSSVFFMLLPEQVLVYGDCAVNPNPNAEELADIAIQSAESAAAFGIEPRVAMISYSTGASGAGSDVEKVREATRIAQLKRPDLLIDGPLQYDAAAIASV
;
A
#
# COMPACT_ATOMS: atom_id res chain seq x y z
N ALA A 1 -0.80 -40.57 -46.54
CA ALA A 1 -1.66 -39.54 -45.92
C ALA A 1 -3.12 -39.71 -46.33
N SER A 2 -3.48 -39.49 -47.61
CA SER A 2 -4.87 -39.59 -48.09
C SER A 2 -5.61 -40.86 -47.63
N MET A 3 -5.08 -42.05 -47.93
CA MET A 3 -5.68 -43.31 -47.46
C MET A 3 -5.81 -43.42 -45.93
N ALA A 4 -4.88 -42.86 -45.16
CA ALA A 4 -4.92 -42.91 -43.71
C ALA A 4 -6.06 -42.03 -43.17
N THR A 5 -6.25 -40.83 -43.74
CA THR A 5 -7.39 -39.96 -43.43
C THR A 5 -8.71 -40.64 -43.78
N VAL A 6 -8.83 -41.25 -44.97
CA VAL A 6 -10.05 -41.98 -45.36
C VAL A 6 -10.37 -43.14 -44.41
N ASN A 7 -9.35 -43.75 -43.81
CA ASN A 7 -9.50 -44.79 -42.80
C ASN A 7 -9.68 -44.27 -41.36
N GLY A 8 -9.89 -42.97 -41.17
CA GLY A 8 -10.20 -42.35 -39.87
C GLY A 8 -8.99 -41.99 -39.02
N VAL A 9 -7.77 -41.99 -39.56
CA VAL A 9 -6.58 -41.51 -38.84
C VAL A 9 -6.60 -39.96 -38.82
N PRO A 10 -6.61 -39.32 -37.63
CA PRO A 10 -6.62 -37.87 -37.53
C PRO A 10 -5.23 -37.31 -37.84
N LEU A 11 -5.03 -36.89 -39.10
CA LEU A 11 -3.81 -36.20 -39.52
C LEU A 11 -4.05 -34.68 -39.48
N ALA A 12 -3.12 -33.94 -38.89
CA ALA A 12 -3.17 -32.48 -38.83
C ALA A 12 -3.03 -31.82 -40.22
N GLY A 13 -2.34 -32.49 -41.16
CA GLY A 13 -2.17 -32.02 -42.53
C GLY A 13 -1.00 -32.67 -43.24
N VAL A 14 -0.81 -32.29 -44.50
CA VAL A 14 0.32 -32.69 -45.34
C VAL A 14 1.05 -31.45 -45.84
N LEU A 15 2.36 -31.45 -45.66
CA LEU A 15 3.27 -30.44 -46.19
C LEU A 15 4.03 -31.04 -47.38
N LEU A 16 3.90 -30.41 -48.53
CA LEU A 16 4.70 -30.70 -49.71
C LEU A 16 5.86 -29.71 -49.76
N THR A 17 7.06 -30.20 -50.02
CA THR A 17 8.29 -29.40 -50.02
C THR A 17 8.85 -29.27 -51.44
N SER A 18 9.80 -28.35 -51.61
CA SER A 18 10.53 -28.07 -52.85
C SER A 18 9.68 -27.52 -54.01
N GLY A 19 8.50 -26.95 -53.74
CA GLY A 19 7.63 -26.36 -54.76
C GLY A 19 7.09 -27.36 -55.80
N ILE A 20 7.19 -28.66 -55.52
CA ILE A 20 6.77 -29.71 -56.46
C ILE A 20 5.27 -29.96 -56.31
N GLU A 21 4.50 -29.50 -57.30
CA GLU A 21 3.09 -29.82 -57.39
C GLU A 21 2.86 -31.29 -57.76
N PRO A 22 1.96 -32.00 -57.06
CA PRO A 22 1.57 -33.35 -57.46
C PRO A 22 0.86 -33.34 -58.81
N HIS A 23 1.09 -34.39 -59.60
CA HIS A 23 0.40 -34.55 -60.87
C HIS A 23 -1.14 -34.49 -60.71
N PRO A 24 -1.90 -33.85 -61.61
CA PRO A 24 -3.35 -33.66 -61.46
C PRO A 24 -4.16 -34.94 -61.18
N GLU A 25 -3.77 -36.07 -61.78
CA GLU A 25 -4.39 -37.37 -61.52
C GLU A 25 -4.21 -37.85 -60.06
N ILE A 26 -3.07 -37.54 -59.42
CA ILE A 26 -2.83 -37.84 -58.01
C ILE A 26 -3.71 -36.95 -57.12
N MET A 27 -3.87 -35.68 -57.50
CA MET A 27 -4.76 -34.76 -56.80
C MET A 27 -6.22 -35.22 -56.85
N LYS A 28 -6.65 -35.74 -58.01
CA LYS A 28 -7.99 -36.32 -58.19
C LYS A 28 -8.21 -37.56 -57.33
N LEU A 29 -7.22 -38.44 -57.22
CA LEU A 29 -7.29 -39.61 -56.33
C LEU A 29 -7.37 -39.22 -54.84
N CYS A 30 -6.78 -38.08 -54.44
CA CYS A 30 -6.79 -37.61 -53.06
C CYS A 30 -8.01 -36.77 -52.68
N GLN A 31 -8.90 -36.45 -53.64
CA GLN A 31 -10.02 -35.52 -53.43
C GLN A 31 -10.94 -35.92 -52.27
N GLN A 32 -11.17 -37.22 -52.06
CA GLN A 32 -11.99 -37.70 -50.95
C GLN A 32 -11.37 -37.38 -49.58
N ALA A 33 -10.05 -37.48 -49.43
CA ALA A 33 -9.38 -37.14 -48.17
C ALA A 33 -9.41 -35.64 -47.88
N PHE A 34 -9.31 -34.80 -48.93
CA PHE A 34 -9.44 -33.34 -48.79
C PHE A 34 -10.87 -32.95 -48.38
N ALA A 35 -11.89 -33.62 -48.95
CA ALA A 35 -13.29 -33.41 -48.56
C ALA A 35 -13.58 -33.83 -47.11
N GLN A 36 -12.81 -34.77 -46.56
CA GLN A 36 -12.84 -35.16 -45.15
C GLN A 36 -11.99 -34.25 -44.25
N GLY A 37 -11.43 -33.17 -44.80
CA GLY A 37 -10.76 -32.13 -44.03
C GLY A 37 -9.26 -32.30 -43.88
N LEU A 38 -8.57 -33.10 -44.71
CA LEU A 38 -7.09 -33.15 -44.72
C LEU A 38 -6.51 -31.89 -45.38
N PRO A 39 -5.85 -30.98 -44.63
CA PRO A 39 -5.23 -29.80 -45.23
C PRO A 39 -3.96 -30.21 -46.00
N LEU A 40 -3.75 -29.58 -47.16
CA LEU A 40 -2.55 -29.72 -47.97
C LEU A 40 -1.93 -28.33 -48.17
N MET A 41 -0.65 -28.20 -47.84
CA MET A 41 0.10 -26.96 -48.04
C MET A 41 1.38 -27.25 -48.81
N LEU A 42 1.67 -26.42 -49.80
CA LEU A 42 2.89 -26.48 -50.60
C LEU A 42 3.87 -25.40 -50.13
N LEU A 43 5.11 -25.80 -49.90
CA LEU A 43 6.22 -24.94 -49.53
C LEU A 43 7.26 -24.94 -50.65
N GLU A 44 7.78 -23.76 -50.97
CA GLU A 44 8.87 -23.59 -51.95
C GLU A 44 10.21 -24.12 -51.42
N GLN A 45 10.39 -24.11 -50.10
CA GLN A 45 11.62 -24.52 -49.42
C GLN A 45 11.85 -26.03 -49.53
N ASP A 46 13.12 -26.45 -49.54
CA ASP A 46 13.45 -27.88 -49.48
C ASP A 46 13.04 -28.53 -48.15
N THR A 47 13.14 -29.86 -48.09
CA THR A 47 12.75 -30.64 -46.91
C THR A 47 13.52 -30.25 -45.64
N TYR A 48 14.81 -29.91 -45.75
CA TYR A 48 15.64 -29.56 -44.60
C TYR A 48 15.27 -28.17 -44.05
N GLN A 49 15.10 -27.20 -44.95
CA GLN A 49 14.65 -25.85 -44.62
C GLN A 49 13.23 -25.86 -44.04
N SER A 50 12.31 -26.63 -44.63
CA SER A 50 10.94 -26.78 -44.14
C SER A 50 10.89 -27.37 -42.73
N ALA A 51 11.71 -28.39 -42.45
CA ALA A 51 11.83 -28.96 -41.10
C ALA A 51 12.39 -27.95 -40.08
N SER A 52 13.32 -27.09 -40.50
CA SER A 52 13.89 -26.04 -39.65
C SER A 52 12.86 -24.95 -39.33
N LEU A 53 12.06 -24.54 -40.32
CA LEU A 53 10.97 -23.58 -40.14
C LEU A 53 9.87 -24.12 -39.21
N LEU A 54 9.51 -25.40 -39.34
CA LEU A 54 8.54 -26.05 -38.46
C LEU A 54 9.01 -26.08 -37.00
N ARG A 55 10.31 -26.22 -36.76
CA ARG A 55 10.87 -26.18 -35.41
C ARG A 55 10.74 -24.80 -34.76
N GLU A 56 10.77 -23.74 -35.55
CA GLU A 56 10.65 -22.35 -35.11
C GLU A 56 9.21 -21.82 -35.20
N PHE A 57 8.26 -22.67 -35.58
CA PHE A 57 6.86 -22.30 -35.71
C PHE A 57 6.25 -21.97 -34.34
N ASN A 58 5.65 -20.78 -34.22
CA ASN A 58 4.98 -20.35 -33.00
C ASN A 58 3.67 -21.14 -32.82
N PRO A 59 3.51 -21.96 -31.76
CA PRO A 59 2.28 -22.71 -31.53
C PRO A 59 1.14 -21.88 -30.92
N GLU A 60 1.40 -20.60 -30.61
CA GLU A 60 0.38 -19.69 -30.07
C GLU A 60 -0.81 -19.54 -31.03
N VAL A 61 -1.97 -19.25 -30.44
CA VAL A 61 -3.17 -18.93 -31.21
C VAL A 61 -2.98 -17.53 -31.80
N ALA A 62 -3.16 -17.39 -33.11
CA ALA A 62 -3.06 -16.08 -33.76
C ALA A 62 -4.15 -15.13 -33.22
N LEU A 63 -3.81 -13.85 -33.07
CA LEU A 63 -4.70 -12.85 -32.44
C LEU A 63 -5.98 -12.58 -33.22
N ASP A 64 -6.00 -12.92 -34.51
CA ASP A 64 -7.11 -12.80 -35.43
C ASP A 64 -7.94 -14.09 -35.58
N ASP A 65 -7.50 -15.20 -34.98
CA ASP A 65 -8.19 -16.50 -34.99
C ASP A 65 -9.17 -16.62 -33.81
N ILE A 66 -10.24 -15.82 -33.87
CA ILE A 66 -11.23 -15.70 -32.79
C ILE A 66 -11.88 -17.06 -32.46
N GLU A 67 -12.19 -17.87 -33.47
CA GLU A 67 -12.84 -19.16 -33.29
C GLU A 67 -11.95 -20.14 -32.50
N ARG A 68 -10.64 -20.17 -32.80
CA ARG A 68 -9.68 -20.99 -32.05
C ARG A 68 -9.46 -20.45 -30.64
N ILE A 69 -9.45 -19.12 -30.44
CA ILE A 69 -9.38 -18.52 -29.10
C ILE A 69 -10.57 -18.99 -28.26
N GLU A 70 -11.79 -18.83 -28.78
CA GLU A 70 -13.02 -19.25 -28.07
C GLU A 70 -12.99 -20.74 -27.75
N TRP A 71 -12.61 -21.59 -28.71
CA TRP A 71 -12.51 -23.03 -28.50
C TRP A 71 -11.50 -23.40 -27.40
N VAL A 72 -10.33 -22.76 -27.38
CA VAL A 72 -9.32 -22.97 -26.33
C VAL A 72 -9.86 -22.52 -24.97
N MET A 73 -10.47 -21.34 -24.87
CA MET A 73 -11.06 -20.84 -23.62
C MET A 73 -12.13 -21.79 -23.09
N ASP A 74 -13.05 -22.23 -23.94
CA ASP A 74 -14.13 -23.14 -23.59
C ASP A 74 -13.61 -24.52 -23.18
N SER A 75 -12.57 -25.00 -23.86
CA SER A 75 -11.93 -26.28 -23.53
C SER A 75 -11.25 -26.22 -22.16
N VAL A 76 -10.49 -25.15 -21.89
CA VAL A 76 -9.86 -24.92 -20.58
C VAL A 76 -10.92 -24.78 -19.49
N ALA A 77 -11.96 -23.98 -19.71
CA ALA A 77 -13.03 -23.76 -18.74
C ALA A 77 -13.78 -25.05 -18.39
N ARG A 78 -14.07 -25.91 -19.39
CA ARG A 78 -14.75 -27.20 -19.17
C ARG A 78 -13.90 -28.24 -18.46
N ASN A 79 -12.58 -28.19 -18.62
CA ASN A 79 -11.66 -29.16 -18.02
C ASN A 79 -10.99 -28.65 -16.74
N LEU A 80 -11.35 -27.44 -16.29
CA LEU A 80 -10.86 -26.89 -15.04
C LEU A 80 -11.53 -27.61 -13.87
N ASP A 81 -10.73 -28.25 -13.00
CA ASP A 81 -11.25 -28.87 -11.78
C ASP A 81 -11.54 -27.78 -10.73
N MET A 82 -12.80 -27.37 -10.68
CA MET A 82 -13.27 -26.35 -9.75
C MET A 82 -13.23 -26.81 -8.29
N VAL A 83 -13.39 -28.11 -8.03
CA VAL A 83 -13.36 -28.65 -6.66
C VAL A 83 -11.95 -28.59 -6.11
N TRP A 84 -10.98 -29.07 -6.89
CA TRP A 84 -9.56 -28.97 -6.55
C TRP A 84 -9.11 -27.52 -6.36
N LEU A 85 -9.56 -26.60 -7.23
CA LEU A 85 -9.28 -25.17 -7.10
C LEU A 85 -9.87 -24.59 -5.82
N GLN A 86 -11.13 -24.91 -5.50
CA GLN A 86 -11.79 -24.47 -4.28
C GLN A 86 -11.10 -25.02 -3.03
N GLU A 87 -10.73 -26.29 -2.99
CA GLU A 87 -9.98 -26.89 -1.88
C GLU A 87 -8.63 -26.18 -1.69
N ARG A 88 -7.93 -25.88 -2.78
CA ARG A 88 -6.63 -25.21 -2.73
C ARG A 88 -6.75 -23.74 -2.33
N LEU A 89 -7.84 -23.07 -2.69
CA LEU A 89 -8.16 -21.69 -2.26
C LEU A 89 -8.74 -21.63 -0.84
N ALA A 90 -9.41 -22.69 -0.39
CA ALA A 90 -10.01 -22.80 0.94
C ALA A 90 -8.96 -23.08 2.03
N THR A 91 -7.73 -23.48 1.67
CA THR A 91 -6.63 -23.43 2.62
C THR A 91 -6.47 -21.99 3.10
N GLY A 92 -6.71 -21.77 4.39
CA GLY A 92 -6.68 -20.45 5.02
C GLY A 92 -5.33 -19.79 4.82
N ARG A 93 -5.18 -19.04 3.73
CA ARG A 93 -4.04 -18.17 3.52
C ARG A 93 -4.31 -16.92 4.32
N GLU A 94 -3.44 -16.66 5.29
CA GLU A 94 -3.37 -15.32 5.86
C GLU A 94 -3.17 -14.33 4.72
N LEU A 95 -4.09 -13.39 4.59
CA LEU A 95 -4.01 -12.30 3.61
C LEU A 95 -2.80 -11.45 3.95
N ARG A 96 -1.64 -11.81 3.38
CA ARG A 96 -0.46 -10.96 3.45
C ARG A 96 -0.67 -9.80 2.48
N LEU A 97 -0.82 -8.61 3.04
CA LEU A 97 -0.90 -7.39 2.26
C LEU A 97 0.45 -7.16 1.57
N SER A 98 0.49 -7.30 0.26
CA SER A 98 1.65 -6.87 -0.52
C SER A 98 1.77 -5.34 -0.45
N PRO A 99 2.97 -4.76 -0.62
CA PRO A 99 3.14 -3.31 -0.61
C PRO A 99 2.22 -2.55 -1.58
N PRO A 100 1.98 -3.01 -2.83
CA PRO A 100 1.01 -2.37 -3.72
C PRO A 100 -0.43 -2.45 -3.19
N ALA A 101 -0.85 -3.61 -2.66
CA ALA A 101 -2.18 -3.79 -2.10
C ALA A 101 -2.41 -2.90 -0.87
N PHE A 102 -1.42 -2.80 0.02
CA PHE A 102 -1.45 -1.92 1.19
C PHE A 102 -1.62 -0.45 0.78
N ARG A 103 -0.80 0.04 -0.17
CA ARG A 103 -0.89 1.43 -0.66
C ARG A 103 -2.24 1.72 -1.34
N TYR A 104 -2.75 0.77 -2.11
CA TYR A 104 -4.05 0.87 -2.74
C TYR A 104 -5.17 0.98 -1.69
N LEU A 105 -5.19 0.08 -0.71
CA LEU A 105 -6.18 0.07 0.36
C LEU A 105 -6.14 1.36 1.17
N LEU A 106 -4.94 1.82 1.54
CA LEU A 106 -4.75 3.08 2.26
C LEU A 106 -5.34 4.26 1.48
N THR A 107 -4.99 4.38 0.20
CA THR A 107 -5.49 5.45 -0.66
C THR A 107 -7.01 5.36 -0.84
N SER A 108 -7.55 4.16 -1.05
CA SER A 108 -8.99 3.94 -1.19
C SER A 108 -9.76 4.34 0.07
N ARG A 109 -9.27 3.98 1.26
CA ARG A 109 -9.89 4.34 2.54
C ARG A 109 -9.81 5.84 2.79
N ALA A 110 -8.67 6.48 2.49
CA ALA A 110 -8.53 7.93 2.59
C ALA A 110 -9.54 8.67 1.70
N ARG A 111 -9.65 8.27 0.43
CA ARG A 111 -10.64 8.83 -0.52
C ARG A 111 -12.08 8.69 -0.03
N ALA A 112 -12.42 7.56 0.58
CA ALA A 112 -13.74 7.32 1.13
C ALA A 112 -14.02 8.19 2.37
N ALA A 113 -13.00 8.41 3.21
CA ALA A 113 -13.12 9.19 4.44
C ALA A 113 -13.23 10.71 4.17
N LYS A 114 -12.67 11.21 3.07
CA LYS A 114 -12.75 12.62 2.63
C LYS A 114 -12.37 13.63 3.72
N LYS A 115 -11.32 13.31 4.49
CA LYS A 115 -10.89 14.09 5.64
C LYS A 115 -10.20 15.40 5.24
N ARG A 116 -10.39 16.45 6.05
CA ARG A 116 -9.74 17.77 5.92
C ARG A 116 -8.37 17.73 6.58
N ILE A 117 -7.30 17.95 5.81
CA ILE A 117 -5.92 17.87 6.31
C ILE A 117 -5.24 19.22 6.13
N VAL A 118 -4.84 19.84 7.24
CA VAL A 118 -4.13 21.11 7.24
C VAL A 118 -2.63 20.91 7.03
N LEU A 119 -2.05 21.78 6.23
CA LEU A 119 -0.65 21.78 5.81
C LEU A 119 -0.04 23.14 6.17
N PRO A 120 0.57 23.27 7.37
CA PRO A 120 1.09 24.54 7.89
C PRO A 120 2.25 25.15 7.08
N GLU A 121 3.00 24.30 6.37
CA GLU A 121 4.17 24.65 5.56
C GLU A 121 3.72 24.88 4.10
N GLY A 122 2.70 25.72 3.91
CA GLY A 122 1.97 25.83 2.65
C GLY A 122 2.77 26.48 1.51
N ASP A 123 3.87 27.15 1.83
CA ASP A 123 4.84 27.77 0.91
C ASP A 123 6.02 26.84 0.58
N GLU A 124 6.04 25.61 1.12
CA GLU A 124 7.10 24.65 0.87
C GLU A 124 6.83 23.84 -0.43
N PRO A 125 7.79 23.73 -1.36
CA PRO A 125 7.55 23.13 -2.68
C PRO A 125 7.04 21.68 -2.67
N ARG A 126 7.56 20.81 -1.78
CA ARG A 126 7.14 19.41 -1.65
C ARG A 126 5.73 19.32 -1.04
N THR A 127 5.42 20.17 -0.06
CA THR A 127 4.08 20.28 0.53
C THR A 127 3.05 20.71 -0.51
N ILE A 128 3.37 21.72 -1.34
CA ILE A 128 2.52 22.17 -2.45
C ILE A 128 2.31 21.01 -3.45
N GLN A 129 3.39 20.34 -3.87
CA GLN A 129 3.30 19.20 -4.79
C GLN A 129 2.37 18.10 -4.27
N ALA A 130 2.55 17.75 -2.99
CA ALA A 130 1.75 16.74 -2.32
C ALA A 130 0.29 17.18 -2.20
N ALA A 131 0.01 18.43 -1.84
CA ALA A 131 -1.33 18.98 -1.73
C ALA A 131 -2.09 18.92 -3.07
N ILE A 132 -1.46 19.37 -4.16
CA ILE A 132 -2.04 19.32 -5.52
C ILE A 132 -2.31 17.86 -5.90
N THR A 133 -1.33 16.98 -5.73
CA THR A 133 -1.49 15.54 -6.07
C THR A 133 -2.61 14.88 -5.26
N CYS A 134 -2.68 15.17 -3.97
CA CYS A 134 -3.74 14.66 -3.07
C CYS A 134 -5.11 15.19 -3.48
N HIS A 135 -5.20 16.46 -3.86
CA HIS A 135 -6.41 17.10 -4.33
C HIS A 135 -6.90 16.47 -5.65
N GLU A 136 -6.05 16.39 -6.68
CA GLU A 136 -6.38 15.80 -7.99
C GLU A 136 -6.84 14.34 -7.87
N ARG A 137 -6.17 13.57 -7.00
CA ARG A 137 -6.50 12.15 -6.74
C ARG A 137 -7.65 11.98 -5.74
N ARG A 138 -8.18 13.08 -5.20
CA ARG A 138 -9.26 13.14 -4.19
C ARG A 138 -8.96 12.33 -2.92
N ILE A 139 -7.69 12.27 -2.52
CA ILE A 139 -7.21 11.50 -1.36
C ILE A 139 -7.66 12.15 -0.05
N ALA A 140 -7.54 13.47 0.02
CA ALA A 140 -7.92 14.28 1.18
C ALA A 140 -8.31 15.69 0.71
N GLN A 141 -9.02 16.44 1.55
CA GLN A 141 -9.26 17.86 1.37
C GLN A 141 -8.10 18.63 2.00
N CYS A 142 -7.08 18.93 1.20
CA CYS A 142 -5.90 19.65 1.66
C CYS A 142 -6.21 21.15 1.87
N VAL A 143 -5.76 21.68 3.01
CA VAL A 143 -5.85 23.10 3.37
C VAL A 143 -4.44 23.64 3.59
N LEU A 144 -3.95 24.50 2.70
CA LEU A 144 -2.63 25.13 2.86
C LEU A 144 -2.74 26.35 3.79
N ILE A 145 -1.77 26.54 4.68
CA ILE A 145 -1.60 27.80 5.42
C ILE A 145 -0.42 28.56 4.82
N GLY A 146 -0.64 29.81 4.42
CA GLY A 146 0.40 30.69 3.90
C GLY A 146 -0.17 31.82 3.05
N GLU A 147 0.70 32.74 2.62
CA GLU A 147 0.31 33.85 1.76
C GLU A 147 -0.01 33.35 0.34
N ARG A 148 -1.19 33.66 -0.19
CA ARG A 148 -1.63 33.14 -1.50
C ARG A 148 -0.70 33.54 -2.64
N ALA A 149 -0.17 34.76 -2.59
CA ALA A 149 0.78 35.24 -3.59
C ALA A 149 2.06 34.39 -3.60
N GLU A 150 2.58 34.05 -2.42
CA GLU A 150 3.80 33.26 -2.26
C GLU A 150 3.58 31.80 -2.66
N ILE A 151 2.48 31.19 -2.23
CA ILE A 151 2.13 29.81 -2.60
C ILE A 151 2.02 29.67 -4.12
N ASN A 152 1.34 30.61 -4.79
CA ASN A 152 1.22 30.60 -6.25
C ASN A 152 2.58 30.82 -6.95
N ARG A 153 3.43 31.69 -6.40
CA ARG A 153 4.78 31.93 -6.90
C ARG A 153 5.63 30.66 -6.82
N VAL A 154 5.61 29.97 -5.68
CA VAL A 154 6.34 28.72 -5.47
C VAL A 154 5.80 27.61 -6.36
N ALA A 155 4.48 27.44 -6.46
CA ALA A 155 3.86 26.47 -7.35
C ALA A 155 4.28 26.69 -8.82
N SER A 156 4.25 27.94 -9.28
CA SER A 156 4.65 28.31 -10.64
C SER A 156 6.14 28.03 -10.90
N ALA A 157 7.00 28.25 -9.91
CA ALA A 157 8.44 27.98 -10.02
C ALA A 157 8.76 26.49 -10.21
N VAL A 158 7.89 25.59 -9.75
CA VAL A 158 8.00 24.14 -9.95
C VAL A 158 7.09 23.61 -11.07
N GLY A 159 6.52 24.50 -11.89
CA GLY A 159 5.70 24.13 -13.05
C GLY A 159 4.32 23.57 -12.70
N MET A 160 3.77 23.91 -11.54
CA MET A 160 2.45 23.49 -11.09
C MET A 160 1.50 24.67 -10.91
N VAL A 161 0.20 24.39 -11.00
CA VAL A 161 -0.86 25.38 -10.79
C VAL A 161 -1.73 24.90 -9.63
N ILE A 162 -2.04 25.80 -8.70
CA ILE A 162 -2.94 25.49 -7.60
C ILE A 162 -4.38 25.40 -8.14
N PRO A 163 -5.11 24.29 -7.90
CA PRO A 163 -6.52 24.20 -8.25
C PRO A 163 -7.36 25.30 -7.59
N GLU A 164 -8.31 25.89 -8.33
CA GLU A 164 -9.10 27.04 -7.85
C GLU A 164 -9.94 26.72 -6.60
N ASP A 165 -10.40 25.48 -6.49
CA ASP A 165 -11.21 24.96 -5.38
C ASP A 165 -10.37 24.42 -4.22
N MET A 166 -9.03 24.53 -4.29
CA MET A 166 -8.15 24.17 -3.18
C MET A 166 -8.11 25.30 -2.14
N GLU A 167 -8.31 24.92 -0.88
CA GLU A 167 -8.41 25.89 0.21
C GLU A 167 -7.02 26.39 0.63
N ILE A 168 -6.86 27.71 0.66
CA ILE A 168 -5.68 28.40 1.20
C ILE A 168 -6.15 29.36 2.28
N ILE A 169 -5.59 29.21 3.47
CA ILE A 169 -5.80 30.09 4.62
C ILE A 169 -4.60 31.01 4.75
N GLU A 170 -4.84 32.31 4.55
CA GLU A 170 -3.82 33.32 4.81
C GLU A 170 -3.73 33.60 6.32
N PRO A 171 -2.56 33.46 6.94
CA PRO A 171 -2.39 33.58 8.39
C PRO A 171 -2.33 35.05 8.86
N THR A 172 -3.36 35.82 8.51
CA THR A 172 -3.51 37.22 8.93
C THR A 172 -3.80 37.33 10.43
N ASP A 173 -3.56 38.50 11.02
CA ASP A 173 -3.88 38.74 12.43
C ASP A 173 -5.37 38.53 12.72
N ALA A 174 -6.26 38.85 11.78
CA ALA A 174 -7.69 38.60 11.91
C ALA A 174 -8.04 37.09 11.97
N VAL A 175 -7.27 36.25 11.26
CA VAL A 175 -7.42 34.79 11.31
C VAL A 175 -6.87 34.26 12.63
N ARG A 176 -5.67 34.68 13.03
CA ARG A 176 -5.04 34.28 14.30
C ARG A 176 -5.89 34.64 15.51
N GLN A 177 -6.49 35.84 15.52
CA GLN A 177 -7.31 36.34 16.62
C GLN A 177 -8.47 35.39 16.97
N LYS A 178 -9.01 34.64 16.00
CA LYS A 178 -10.09 33.66 16.23
C LYS A 178 -9.69 32.55 17.20
N TYR A 179 -8.39 32.21 17.24
CA TYR A 179 -7.87 31.10 18.02
C TYR A 179 -7.29 31.53 19.38
N VAL A 180 -7.13 32.84 19.64
CA VAL A 180 -6.55 33.37 20.88
C VAL A 180 -7.36 32.97 22.10
N ALA A 181 -8.65 33.31 22.15
CA ALA A 181 -9.49 33.02 23.31
C ALA A 181 -9.63 31.50 23.58
N PRO A 182 -9.87 30.64 22.56
CA PRO A 182 -9.85 29.20 22.78
C PRO A 182 -8.50 28.66 23.29
N MET A 183 -7.38 29.15 22.75
CA MET A 183 -6.05 28.71 23.18
C MET A 183 -5.75 29.09 24.64
N VAL A 184 -6.15 30.30 25.04
CA VAL A 184 -6.05 30.76 26.44
C VAL A 184 -6.85 29.87 27.37
N GLU A 185 -8.08 29.51 27.01
CA GLU A 185 -8.90 28.62 27.85
C GLU A 185 -8.30 27.21 27.97
N LEU A 186 -7.84 26.62 26.85
CA LEU A 186 -7.16 25.32 26.86
C LEU A 186 -5.91 25.29 27.75
N ARG A 187 -5.18 26.42 27.80
CA ARG A 187 -3.90 26.55 28.53
C ARG A 187 -4.00 27.41 29.79
N LYS A 188 -5.21 27.65 30.29
CA LYS A 188 -5.47 28.47 31.49
C LYS A 188 -4.72 27.99 32.72
N HIS A 189 -4.64 26.67 32.90
CA HIS A 189 -3.90 26.03 33.99
C HIS A 189 -2.38 26.29 33.95
N LYS A 190 -1.84 26.78 32.83
CA LYS A 190 -0.44 27.20 32.66
C LYS A 190 -0.27 28.72 32.66
N GLY A 191 -1.33 29.49 32.90
CA GLY A 191 -1.28 30.95 32.94
C GLY A 191 -1.02 31.62 31.58
N LEU A 192 -1.45 31.02 30.47
CA LEU A 192 -1.31 31.62 29.15
C LEU A 192 -2.15 32.91 29.05
N THR A 193 -1.53 34.02 28.66
CA THR A 193 -2.19 35.30 28.43
C THR A 193 -2.52 35.51 26.96
N GLU A 194 -3.49 36.37 26.65
CA GLU A 194 -3.87 36.66 25.25
C GLU A 194 -2.69 37.16 24.37
N PRO A 195 -1.82 38.10 24.83
CA PRO A 195 -0.67 38.53 24.01
C PRO A 195 0.32 37.39 23.74
N ALA A 196 0.53 36.51 24.73
CA ALA A 196 1.42 35.36 24.57
C ALA A 196 0.80 34.27 23.66
N ALA A 197 -0.52 34.11 23.68
CA ALA A 197 -1.23 33.23 22.76
C ALA A 197 -1.14 33.76 21.32
N MET A 198 -1.35 35.06 21.12
CA MET A 198 -1.23 35.70 19.80
C MET A 198 0.18 35.51 19.21
N MET A 199 1.23 35.71 20.01
CA MET A 199 2.61 35.46 19.58
C MET A 199 2.86 34.00 19.21
N GLN A 200 2.30 33.04 19.95
CA GLN A 200 2.44 31.62 19.59
C GLN A 200 1.68 31.26 18.31
N LEU A 201 0.56 31.91 18.03
CA LEU A 201 -0.23 31.73 16.81
C LEU A 201 0.41 32.35 15.56
N GLU A 202 1.54 33.06 15.70
CA GLU A 202 2.37 33.45 14.56
C GLU A 202 2.97 32.24 13.84
N ASP A 203 3.21 31.15 14.57
CA ASP A 203 3.65 29.87 14.03
C ASP A 203 2.45 29.13 13.39
N ASN A 204 2.53 28.89 12.08
CA ASN A 204 1.51 28.19 11.32
C ASN A 204 1.23 26.78 11.86
N VAL A 205 2.23 26.10 12.45
CA VAL A 205 2.06 24.77 13.05
C VAL A 205 1.15 24.88 14.28
N VAL A 206 1.33 25.92 15.10
CA VAL A 206 0.46 26.17 16.26
C VAL A 206 -0.95 26.56 15.80
N LEU A 207 -1.06 27.42 14.78
CA LEU A 207 -2.34 27.81 14.18
C LEU A 207 -3.10 26.58 13.66
N GLY A 208 -2.45 25.73 12.85
CA GLY A 208 -3.03 24.48 12.35
C GLY A 208 -3.38 23.50 13.47
N THR A 209 -2.59 23.45 14.54
CA THR A 209 -2.91 22.62 15.72
C THR A 209 -4.15 23.12 16.45
N MET A 210 -4.35 24.43 16.54
CA MET A 210 -5.58 25.01 17.10
C MET A 210 -6.79 24.72 16.23
N MET A 211 -6.67 24.82 14.91
CA MET A 211 -7.75 24.40 13.98
C MET A 211 -8.16 22.94 14.22
N LEU A 212 -7.17 22.05 14.40
CA LEU A 212 -7.41 20.64 14.70
C LEU A 212 -8.06 20.45 16.08
N ALA A 213 -7.60 21.16 17.10
CA ALA A 213 -8.17 21.11 18.45
C ALA A 213 -9.63 21.61 18.52
N LEU A 214 -10.01 22.53 17.64
CA LEU A 214 -11.38 23.03 17.49
C LEU A 214 -12.24 22.20 16.53
N GLY A 215 -11.69 21.16 15.90
CA GLY A 215 -12.41 20.29 14.97
C GLY A 215 -12.73 20.93 13.62
N GLU A 216 -12.03 22.01 13.24
CA GLU A 216 -12.19 22.66 11.92
C GLU A 216 -11.50 21.86 10.79
N VAL A 217 -10.54 21.03 11.16
CA VAL A 217 -9.84 20.06 10.32
C VAL A 217 -9.72 18.73 11.03
N ASP A 218 -9.53 17.64 10.29
CA ASP A 218 -9.48 16.27 10.78
C ASP A 218 -8.05 15.76 11.02
N GLY A 219 -7.03 16.48 10.52
CA GLY A 219 -5.62 16.11 10.71
C GLY A 219 -4.67 17.21 10.28
N LEU A 220 -3.41 17.09 10.71
CA LEU A 220 -2.33 18.02 10.41
C LEU A 220 -1.10 17.26 9.93
N VAL A 221 -0.46 17.72 8.86
CA VAL A 221 0.82 17.19 8.38
C VAL A 221 1.81 18.35 8.23
N SER A 222 2.95 18.24 8.92
CA SER A 222 4.04 19.21 8.95
C SER A 222 5.36 18.48 9.15
N GLY A 223 6.49 19.16 8.95
CA GLY A 223 7.83 18.64 9.22
C GLY A 223 8.76 18.64 8.00
N ALA A 224 8.35 19.25 6.89
CA ALA A 224 9.20 19.49 5.74
C ALA A 224 10.25 20.57 6.03
N VAL A 225 9.91 21.54 6.87
CA VAL A 225 10.76 22.64 7.35
C VAL A 225 10.97 22.56 8.85
N HIS A 226 9.91 22.26 9.60
CA HIS A 226 9.94 22.20 11.05
C HIS A 226 10.56 20.90 11.56
N THR A 227 11.23 20.95 12.71
CA THR A 227 11.71 19.73 13.37
C THR A 227 10.54 18.90 13.91
N THR A 228 10.74 17.59 14.08
CA THR A 228 9.75 16.70 14.72
C THR A 228 9.30 17.25 16.08
N ALA A 229 10.23 17.79 16.87
CA ALA A 229 9.93 18.40 18.16
C ALA A 229 9.00 19.62 18.05
N ASN A 230 9.18 20.45 17.03
CA ASN A 230 8.33 21.62 16.78
C ASN A 230 6.92 21.21 16.32
N THR A 231 6.77 20.07 15.64
CA THR A 231 5.46 19.57 15.20
C THR A 231 4.70 18.86 16.34
N VAL A 232 5.38 18.03 17.13
CA VAL A 232 4.75 17.23 18.19
C VAL A 232 4.42 18.05 19.44
N ARG A 233 5.25 19.05 19.78
CA ARG A 233 5.07 19.83 21.01
C ARG A 233 3.72 20.57 21.07
N PRO A 234 3.27 21.31 20.04
CA PRO A 234 1.95 21.93 20.05
C PRO A 234 0.83 20.90 20.18
N ALA A 235 0.93 19.77 19.46
CA ALA A 235 -0.07 18.70 19.53
C ALA A 235 -0.21 18.15 20.95
N LEU A 236 0.90 17.90 21.65
CA LEU A 236 0.87 17.45 23.06
C LEU A 236 0.31 18.52 24.02
N GLN A 237 0.55 19.80 23.75
CA GLN A 237 0.08 20.89 24.60
C GLN A 237 -1.41 21.19 24.43
N LEU A 238 -1.94 21.05 23.21
CA LEU A 238 -3.27 21.50 22.83
C LEU A 238 -4.27 20.35 22.65
N ILE A 239 -3.85 19.24 22.03
CA ILE A 239 -4.71 18.08 21.71
C ILE A 239 -4.58 17.00 22.79
N LYS A 240 -3.35 16.76 23.29
CA LYS A 240 -2.99 15.75 24.30
C LYS A 240 -3.13 14.31 23.78
N THR A 241 -2.79 13.33 24.63
CA THR A 241 -2.99 11.90 24.35
C THR A 241 -4.45 11.50 24.56
N SER A 242 -4.85 10.34 24.03
CA SER A 242 -6.11 9.71 24.41
C SER A 242 -6.10 9.35 25.92
N PRO A 243 -7.26 9.24 26.58
CA PRO A 243 -7.33 8.96 28.02
C PRO A 243 -6.59 7.69 28.45
N ASP A 244 -6.53 6.70 27.55
CA ASP A 244 -5.94 5.39 27.82
C ASP A 244 -4.44 5.31 27.47
N ALA A 245 -3.89 6.32 26.79
CA ALA A 245 -2.50 6.39 26.39
C ALA A 245 -1.67 7.27 27.35
N LYS A 246 -0.56 6.72 27.86
CA LYS A 246 0.38 7.42 28.73
C LYS A 246 1.31 8.34 27.95
N LEU A 247 1.68 7.92 26.74
CA LEU A 247 2.59 8.67 25.87
C LEU A 247 2.20 8.55 24.39
N VAL A 248 2.79 9.42 23.57
CA VAL A 248 2.74 9.29 22.11
C VAL A 248 3.89 8.42 21.66
N SER A 249 3.60 7.47 20.77
CA SER A 249 4.57 6.57 20.15
C SER A 249 4.58 6.77 18.63
N SER A 250 5.67 6.38 17.97
CA SER A 250 5.71 6.31 16.50
C SER A 250 5.63 4.87 16.01
N VAL A 251 5.12 4.70 14.80
CA VAL A 251 5.19 3.44 14.07
C VAL A 251 5.73 3.66 12.67
N PHE A 252 6.52 2.70 12.18
CA PHE A 252 6.93 2.60 10.79
C PHE A 252 6.24 1.40 10.14
N PHE A 253 5.64 1.62 8.97
CA PHE A 253 5.19 0.52 8.11
C PHE A 253 6.35 0.03 7.25
N MET A 254 6.84 -1.17 7.55
CA MET A 254 7.93 -1.82 6.84
C MET A 254 7.35 -2.62 5.67
N LEU A 255 7.51 -2.10 4.45
CA LEU A 255 7.02 -2.71 3.22
C LEU A 255 8.01 -3.76 2.71
N LEU A 256 7.87 -5.01 3.14
CA LEU A 256 8.65 -6.15 2.64
C LEU A 256 8.00 -6.73 1.37
N PRO A 257 8.73 -7.48 0.52
CA PRO A 257 8.20 -7.97 -0.76
C PRO A 257 6.86 -8.72 -0.67
N GLU A 258 6.68 -9.50 0.41
CA GLU A 258 5.49 -10.35 0.59
C GLU A 258 4.59 -9.92 1.75
N GLN A 259 4.94 -8.88 2.52
CA GLN A 259 4.17 -8.49 3.71
C GLN A 259 4.45 -7.05 4.16
N VAL A 260 3.55 -6.50 4.98
CA VAL A 260 3.76 -5.24 5.68
C VAL A 260 3.86 -5.51 7.17
N LEU A 261 4.97 -5.09 7.78
CA LEU A 261 5.16 -5.14 9.24
C LEU A 261 5.03 -3.74 9.84
N VAL A 262 4.75 -3.68 11.15
CA VAL A 262 4.66 -2.43 11.91
C VAL A 262 5.74 -2.46 12.99
N TYR A 263 6.66 -1.49 12.96
CA TYR A 263 7.72 -1.35 13.95
C TYR A 263 7.43 -0.13 14.83
N GLY A 264 7.40 -0.33 16.14
CA GLY A 264 7.20 0.76 17.11
C GLY A 264 7.92 0.48 18.43
N ASP A 265 8.43 1.49 19.15
CA ASP A 265 8.61 2.90 18.76
C ASP A 265 10.03 3.12 18.20
N CYS A 266 10.17 3.84 17.09
CA CYS A 266 11.45 4.05 16.43
C CYS A 266 11.89 5.52 16.36
N ALA A 267 11.11 6.47 16.88
CA ALA A 267 11.41 7.90 16.70
C ALA A 267 11.18 8.79 17.92
N VAL A 268 10.25 8.45 18.84
CA VAL A 268 9.80 9.41 19.85
C VAL A 268 10.42 9.16 21.22
N ASN A 269 10.47 7.90 21.67
CA ASN A 269 10.83 7.54 23.04
C ASN A 269 12.18 6.79 23.08
N PRO A 270 13.29 7.42 23.48
CA PRO A 270 14.62 6.82 23.39
C PRO A 270 14.86 5.63 24.34
N ASN A 271 14.26 5.65 25.53
CA ASN A 271 14.43 4.59 26.53
C ASN A 271 13.15 4.41 27.37
N PRO A 272 12.09 3.82 26.79
CA PRO A 272 10.84 3.61 27.50
C PRO A 272 11.03 2.61 28.65
N ASN A 273 10.35 2.85 29.76
CA ASN A 273 10.22 1.89 30.86
C ASN A 273 9.22 0.77 30.50
N ALA A 274 9.04 -0.22 31.38
CA ALA A 274 8.18 -1.37 31.10
C ALA A 274 6.69 -1.00 30.86
N GLU A 275 6.15 -0.03 31.61
CA GLU A 275 4.76 0.40 31.42
C GLU A 275 4.57 1.18 30.12
N GLU A 276 5.56 2.01 29.77
CA GLU A 276 5.58 2.79 28.52
C GLU A 276 5.74 1.86 27.31
N LEU A 277 6.60 0.85 27.41
CA LEU A 277 6.80 -0.14 26.35
C LEU A 277 5.55 -1.00 26.14
N ALA A 278 4.82 -1.35 27.21
CA ALA A 278 3.52 -2.01 27.10
C ALA A 278 2.48 -1.12 26.40
N ASP A 279 2.47 0.18 26.71
CA ASP A 279 1.59 1.16 26.08
C ASP A 279 1.91 1.33 24.58
N ILE A 280 3.20 1.42 24.23
CA ILE A 280 3.68 1.44 22.83
C ILE A 280 3.21 0.20 22.07
N ALA A 281 3.31 -0.99 22.68
CA ALA A 281 2.90 -2.25 22.04
C ALA A 281 1.40 -2.27 21.72
N ILE A 282 0.56 -1.83 22.67
CA ILE A 282 -0.90 -1.75 22.49
C ILE A 282 -1.25 -0.72 21.42
N GLN A 283 -0.69 0.49 21.47
CA GLN A 283 -0.94 1.53 20.47
C GLN A 283 -0.46 1.11 19.07
N SER A 284 0.65 0.38 18.98
CA SER A 284 1.17 -0.16 17.71
C SER A 284 0.22 -1.22 17.13
N ALA A 285 -0.34 -2.09 17.98
CA ALA A 285 -1.35 -3.06 17.58
C ALA A 285 -2.64 -2.41 17.08
N GLU A 286 -3.10 -1.36 17.77
CA GLU A 286 -4.28 -0.58 17.36
C GLU A 286 -4.05 0.13 16.03
N SER A 287 -2.84 0.69 15.84
CA SER A 287 -2.43 1.28 14.56
C SER A 287 -2.38 0.24 13.45
N ALA A 288 -1.83 -0.95 13.69
CA ALA A 288 -1.83 -2.04 12.71
C ALA A 288 -3.27 -2.42 12.31
N ALA A 289 -4.16 -2.62 13.29
CA ALA A 289 -5.55 -2.98 13.07
C ALA A 289 -6.32 -1.89 12.30
N ALA A 290 -6.10 -0.61 12.64
CA ALA A 290 -6.71 0.51 11.93
C ALA A 290 -6.36 0.52 10.44
N PHE A 291 -5.16 0.04 10.07
CA PHE A 291 -4.69 -0.06 8.69
C PHE A 291 -4.99 -1.43 8.02
N GLY A 292 -5.74 -2.30 8.70
CA GLY A 292 -6.17 -3.59 8.15
C GLY A 292 -5.12 -4.70 8.26
N ILE A 293 -4.12 -4.52 9.13
CA ILE A 293 -3.12 -5.53 9.45
C ILE A 293 -3.56 -6.21 10.75
N GLU A 294 -3.71 -7.53 10.73
CA GLU A 294 -4.04 -8.30 11.93
C GLU A 294 -2.88 -8.22 12.93
N PRO A 295 -3.08 -7.67 14.14
CA PRO A 295 -1.99 -7.42 15.06
C PRO A 295 -1.50 -8.71 15.72
N ARG A 296 -0.23 -9.04 15.47
CA ARG A 296 0.55 -10.04 16.21
C ARG A 296 1.84 -9.39 16.66
N VAL A 297 2.00 -9.23 17.96
CA VAL A 297 3.03 -8.37 18.53
C VAL A 297 4.15 -9.23 19.12
N ALA A 298 5.37 -9.00 18.65
CA ALA A 298 6.58 -9.57 19.22
C ALA A 298 7.34 -8.48 20.00
N MET A 299 7.54 -8.71 21.30
CA MET A 299 8.30 -7.82 22.17
C MET A 299 9.79 -8.15 22.07
N ILE A 300 10.53 -7.36 21.30
CA ILE A 300 11.90 -7.68 20.91
C ILE A 300 12.91 -7.42 22.04
N SER A 301 13.84 -8.36 22.22
CA SER A 301 15.00 -8.25 23.10
C SER A 301 16.19 -9.03 22.53
N TYR A 302 17.35 -8.97 23.19
CA TYR A 302 18.53 -9.76 22.80
C TYR A 302 18.49 -11.21 23.33
N SER A 303 17.43 -11.61 24.02
CA SER A 303 17.24 -12.96 24.53
C SER A 303 15.78 -13.40 24.43
N THR A 304 15.57 -14.71 24.29
CA THR A 304 14.26 -15.33 24.12
C THR A 304 13.84 -16.07 25.40
N GLY A 305 12.61 -15.81 25.85
CA GLY A 305 11.99 -16.54 26.97
C GLY A 305 12.64 -16.30 28.34
N ALA A 306 12.81 -17.39 29.11
CA ALA A 306 13.26 -17.33 30.50
C ALA A 306 14.80 -17.47 30.68
N SER A 307 15.53 -17.82 29.63
CA SER A 307 16.98 -18.10 29.71
C SER A 307 17.83 -16.83 29.79
N GLY A 308 17.31 -15.71 29.30
CA GLY A 308 17.95 -14.39 29.39
C GLY A 308 17.81 -13.74 30.76
N ALA A 309 18.94 -13.27 31.29
CA ALA A 309 19.00 -12.39 32.46
C ALA A 309 19.60 -11.03 32.08
N GLY A 310 19.05 -9.95 32.63
CA GLY A 310 19.49 -8.59 32.40
C GLY A 310 18.36 -7.59 32.60
N SER A 311 18.70 -6.35 32.94
CA SER A 311 17.72 -5.29 33.20
C SER A 311 16.82 -5.02 32.00
N ASP A 312 17.35 -5.07 30.78
CA ASP A 312 16.56 -4.85 29.56
C ASP A 312 15.67 -6.04 29.20
N VAL A 313 16.11 -7.27 29.47
CA VAL A 313 15.28 -8.47 29.28
C VAL A 313 14.12 -8.47 30.26
N GLU A 314 14.38 -8.13 31.53
CA GLU A 314 13.33 -8.03 32.55
C GLU A 314 12.34 -6.90 32.26
N LYS A 315 12.83 -5.76 31.77
CA LYS A 315 11.99 -4.65 31.31
C LYS A 315 11.02 -5.08 30.21
N VAL A 316 11.49 -5.82 29.22
CA VAL A 316 10.65 -6.34 28.12
C VAL A 316 9.68 -7.40 28.63
N ARG A 317 10.12 -8.32 29.50
CA ARG A 317 9.28 -9.34 30.13
C ARG A 317 8.12 -8.74 30.93
N GLU A 318 8.43 -7.74 31.74
CA GLU A 318 7.41 -7.02 32.52
C GLU A 318 6.47 -6.23 31.60
N ALA A 319 6.98 -5.60 30.53
CA ALA A 319 6.16 -4.93 29.54
C ALA A 319 5.17 -5.88 28.86
N THR A 320 5.63 -7.07 28.43
CA THR A 320 4.76 -8.12 27.86
C THR A 320 3.65 -8.50 28.83
N ARG A 321 3.99 -8.76 30.10
CA ARG A 321 3.02 -9.12 31.15
C ARG A 321 1.96 -8.03 31.35
N ILE A 322 2.39 -6.77 31.43
CA ILE A 322 1.47 -5.62 31.57
C ILE A 322 0.54 -5.52 30.36
N ALA A 323 1.06 -5.68 29.15
CA ALA A 323 0.27 -5.61 27.93
C ALA A 323 -0.77 -6.73 27.85
N GLN A 324 -0.39 -7.97 28.18
CA GLN A 324 -1.31 -9.12 28.23
C GLN A 324 -2.44 -8.92 29.25
N LEU A 325 -2.14 -8.34 30.42
CA LEU A 325 -3.16 -8.04 31.42
C LEU A 325 -4.14 -6.96 30.97
N LYS A 326 -3.66 -5.94 30.26
CA LYS A 326 -4.50 -4.84 29.74
C LYS A 326 -5.31 -5.24 28.52
N ARG A 327 -4.76 -6.08 27.64
CA ARG A 327 -5.37 -6.56 26.39
C ARG A 327 -5.24 -8.08 26.27
N PRO A 328 -6.05 -8.86 27.02
CA PRO A 328 -6.02 -10.32 26.96
C PRO A 328 -6.39 -10.88 25.57
N ASP A 329 -7.04 -10.08 24.74
CA ASP A 329 -7.40 -10.39 23.35
C ASP A 329 -6.24 -10.23 22.36
N LEU A 330 -5.19 -9.49 22.73
CA LEU A 330 -4.05 -9.22 21.85
C LEU A 330 -3.08 -10.40 21.84
N LEU A 331 -2.77 -10.91 20.65
CA LEU A 331 -1.70 -11.89 20.46
C LEU A 331 -0.35 -11.19 20.61
N ILE A 332 0.21 -11.25 21.82
CA ILE A 332 1.48 -10.62 22.18
C ILE A 332 2.37 -11.59 22.98
N ASP A 333 3.64 -11.66 22.58
CA ASP A 333 4.63 -12.50 23.25
C ASP A 333 6.01 -11.83 23.32
N GLY A 334 6.81 -12.24 24.29
CA GLY A 334 8.21 -11.90 24.47
C GLY A 334 8.67 -11.83 25.92
N PRO A 335 9.97 -11.63 26.17
CA PRO A 335 10.98 -11.17 25.23
C PRO A 335 11.34 -12.21 24.16
N LEU A 336 11.49 -11.76 22.91
CA LEU A 336 11.92 -12.57 21.77
C LEU A 336 13.13 -11.94 21.07
N GLN A 337 14.09 -12.76 20.64
CA GLN A 337 15.03 -12.34 19.61
C GLN A 337 14.32 -12.19 18.26
N TYR A 338 14.89 -11.38 17.38
CA TYR A 338 14.26 -11.06 16.10
C TYR A 338 14.10 -12.27 15.18
N ASP A 339 15.05 -13.20 15.19
CA ASP A 339 15.00 -14.47 14.46
C ASP A 339 13.82 -15.33 14.92
N ALA A 340 13.63 -15.50 16.23
CA ALA A 340 12.49 -16.21 16.81
C ALA A 340 11.14 -15.51 16.51
N ALA A 341 11.14 -14.18 16.42
CA ALA A 341 9.94 -13.41 16.08
C ALA A 341 9.59 -13.47 14.57
N ALA A 342 10.57 -13.62 13.69
CA ALA A 342 10.39 -13.49 12.24
C ALA A 342 10.38 -14.83 11.49
N ILE A 343 11.00 -15.88 12.03
CA ILE A 343 11.23 -17.15 11.33
C ILE A 343 10.67 -18.30 12.17
N ALA A 344 9.61 -18.94 11.69
CA ALA A 344 8.92 -20.02 12.40
C ALA A 344 9.77 -21.29 12.63
N SER A 345 10.86 -21.47 11.88
CA SER A 345 11.73 -22.65 11.96
C SER A 345 12.89 -22.52 12.95
N VAL A 346 13.03 -21.37 13.60
CA VAL A 346 14.04 -21.11 14.65
C VAL A 346 13.48 -21.53 16.00
#